data_AF-A0A3D5I0K2-F1
#
_entry.id   AF-A0A3D5I0K2-F1
#
_cell.length_a   1.000
_cell.length_b   1.000
_cell.length_c   1.000
_cell.angle_alpha   90.00
_cell.angle_beta   90.00
_cell.angle_gamma   90.00
#
_symmetry.space_group_name_H-M   'P 1'
#
loop_
_entity.id
_entity.type
_entity.pdbx_description
1 polymer ?
#
loop_
_entity_poly.entity_id
_entity_poly.type
_entity_poly.pdbx_seq_one_letter_code
_entity_poly.pdbx_strand_id
1 'polypeptide(L)'
;NPSGREVKGVEACIAGQDWLFQSHVVVLAAGAVNTPAILLRSINDSHPRGLANGSDQVGRNLMKPQLTSILQLAAAPNSGRYHRSYGVNDYYWGDKNVSFPLGHIQSCGGVLQDALFAESPPVLSLVTKLMPNFGLEELASRSVAWWAMSEVLPDTHNKVYLQGDQLRINYIPNNREAHDRLVYRWIDTLKAVEADPNTHVVRSAPTHPRGEAPISVMG
;
A
#
# COMPACT_ATOMS: atom_id res chain seq x y z
N ASN A 1 5.54 -15.29 32.40
CA ASN A 1 5.60 -16.08 33.65
C ASN A 1 7.05 -16.55 33.83
N PRO A 2 7.48 -17.11 34.98
CA PRO A 2 8.88 -17.51 35.17
C PRO A 2 9.41 -18.52 34.14
N SER A 3 8.53 -19.34 33.55
CA SER A 3 8.92 -20.29 32.48
C SER A 3 9.13 -19.66 31.11
N GLY A 4 8.79 -18.38 30.93
CA GLY A 4 8.79 -17.70 29.63
C GLY A 4 7.68 -18.12 28.66
N ARG A 5 6.80 -19.06 29.03
CA ARG A 5 5.80 -19.64 28.10
C ARG A 5 4.45 -18.94 28.06
N GLU A 6 4.23 -17.96 28.93
CA GLU A 6 2.95 -17.28 29.09
C GLU A 6 3.15 -15.80 29.37
N VAL A 7 2.44 -14.92 28.66
CA VAL A 7 2.40 -13.49 28.94
C VAL A 7 1.57 -13.25 30.21
N LYS A 8 2.10 -12.49 31.17
CA LYS A 8 1.41 -12.21 32.45
C LYS A 8 0.89 -10.78 32.56
N GLY A 9 1.44 -9.88 31.76
CA GLY A 9 0.97 -8.50 31.73
C GLY A 9 1.56 -7.73 30.57
N VAL A 10 1.00 -6.54 30.38
CA VAL A 10 1.43 -5.55 29.39
C VAL A 10 1.79 -4.29 30.14
N GLU A 11 3.02 -3.82 29.93
CA GLU A 11 3.49 -2.54 30.43
C GLU A 11 3.18 -1.45 29.39
N ALA A 12 2.65 -0.32 29.85
CA ALA A 12 2.34 0.81 28.99
C ALA A 12 2.61 2.13 29.72
N CYS A 13 3.18 3.10 29.00
CA CYS A 13 3.28 4.47 29.48
C CYS A 13 2.05 5.27 29.01
N ILE A 14 1.24 5.76 29.93
CA ILE A 14 0.03 6.54 29.66
C ILE A 14 0.16 7.87 30.40
N ALA A 15 0.18 8.97 29.63
CA ALA A 15 0.36 10.32 30.18
C ALA A 15 1.61 10.48 31.08
N GLY A 16 2.71 9.80 30.71
CA GLY A 16 3.98 9.85 31.46
C GLY A 16 4.01 8.98 32.72
N GLN A 17 3.00 8.15 32.94
CA GLN A 17 2.94 7.20 34.05
C GLN A 17 3.02 5.77 33.52
N ASP A 18 3.73 4.91 34.24
CA ASP A 18 3.85 3.50 33.89
C ASP A 18 2.69 2.69 34.50
N TRP A 19 2.04 1.90 33.66
CA TRP A 19 0.91 1.05 34.00
C TRP A 19 1.23 -0.40 33.68
N LEU A 20 0.83 -1.31 34.57
CA LEU A 20 0.88 -2.75 34.34
C LEU A 20 -0.53 -3.33 34.29
N PHE A 21 -0.92 -3.80 33.11
CA PHE A 21 -2.20 -4.46 32.90
C PHE A 21 -2.03 -5.97 32.93
N GLN A 22 -2.91 -6.68 33.64
CA GLN A 22 -2.91 -8.14 33.71
C GLN A 22 -4.19 -8.71 33.08
N SER A 23 -4.06 -9.80 32.34
CA SER A 23 -5.19 -10.48 31.72
C SER A 23 -4.83 -11.93 31.41
N HIS A 24 -5.85 -12.75 31.12
CA HIS A 24 -5.66 -14.14 30.70
C HIS A 24 -5.31 -14.27 29.22
N VAL A 25 -5.68 -13.29 28.40
CA VAL A 25 -5.44 -13.26 26.95
C VAL A 25 -4.96 -11.88 26.56
N VAL A 26 -3.81 -11.82 25.90
CA VAL A 26 -3.24 -10.59 25.33
C VAL A 26 -3.29 -10.67 23.82
N VAL A 27 -3.85 -9.63 23.19
CA VAL A 27 -3.89 -9.47 21.73
C VAL A 27 -3.08 -8.24 21.36
N LEU A 28 -2.09 -8.40 20.48
CA LEU A 28 -1.39 -7.27 19.88
C LEU A 28 -2.06 -6.91 18.54
N ALA A 29 -2.63 -5.71 18.48
CA ALA A 29 -3.30 -5.16 17.30
C ALA A 29 -2.73 -3.78 16.94
N ALA A 30 -1.40 -3.63 17.01
CA ALA A 30 -0.71 -2.35 16.85
C ALA A 30 -0.21 -2.09 15.41
N GLY A 31 -0.69 -2.87 14.44
CA GLY A 31 -0.29 -2.75 13.03
C GLY A 31 1.07 -3.41 12.71
N ALA A 32 1.44 -3.40 11.43
CA ALA A 32 2.60 -4.14 10.90
C ALA A 32 3.96 -3.64 11.40
N VAL A 33 4.03 -2.40 11.91
CA VAL A 33 5.26 -1.80 12.42
C VAL A 33 5.33 -1.87 13.95
N ASN A 34 4.29 -1.44 14.67
CA ASN A 34 4.38 -1.36 16.13
C ASN A 34 4.20 -2.72 16.81
N THR A 35 3.46 -3.66 16.21
CA THR A 35 3.35 -5.02 16.76
C THR A 35 4.71 -5.72 16.89
N PRO A 36 5.54 -5.83 15.82
CA PRO A 36 6.87 -6.37 15.98
C PRO A 36 7.77 -5.48 16.85
N ALA A 37 7.60 -4.15 16.85
CA ALA A 37 8.36 -3.27 17.73
C ALA A 37 8.13 -3.59 19.22
N ILE A 38 6.87 -3.79 19.64
CA ILE A 38 6.51 -4.16 21.02
C ILE A 38 7.13 -5.51 21.38
N LEU A 39 7.02 -6.51 20.50
CA LEU A 39 7.60 -7.84 20.71
C LEU A 39 9.13 -7.79 20.83
N LEU A 40 9.80 -7.04 19.94
CA LEU A 40 11.26 -6.87 19.94
C LEU A 40 11.75 -6.08 21.16
N ARG A 41 10.95 -5.14 21.69
CA ARG A 41 11.26 -4.42 22.95
C ARG A 41 11.04 -5.28 24.20
N SER A 42 10.20 -6.31 24.11
CA SER A 42 9.84 -7.19 25.23
C SER A 42 10.93 -8.23 25.53
N ILE A 43 12.15 -7.77 25.78
CA ILE A 43 13.33 -8.59 26.08
C ILE A 43 13.35 -8.96 27.57
N ASN A 44 13.71 -10.20 27.87
CA ASN A 44 14.02 -10.66 29.23
C ASN A 44 14.93 -11.90 29.16
N ASP A 45 15.33 -12.45 30.30
CA ASP A 45 16.24 -13.61 30.38
C ASP A 45 15.76 -14.83 29.59
N SER A 46 14.44 -15.07 29.52
CA SER A 46 13.86 -16.18 28.74
C SER A 46 13.70 -15.84 27.25
N HIS A 47 13.67 -14.55 26.90
CA HIS A 47 13.44 -14.03 25.55
C HIS A 47 14.49 -12.97 25.18
N PRO A 48 15.78 -13.34 25.08
CA PRO A 48 16.88 -12.37 24.89
C PRO A 48 16.83 -11.64 23.54
N ARG A 49 16.05 -12.15 22.57
CA ARG A 49 15.85 -11.55 21.24
C ARG A 49 14.47 -10.88 21.09
N GLY A 50 13.76 -10.67 22.18
CA GLY A 50 12.38 -10.19 22.21
C GLY A 50 11.37 -11.33 22.29
N LEU A 51 10.18 -11.01 22.81
CA LEU A 51 9.10 -11.95 23.03
C LEU A 51 8.65 -12.57 21.70
N ALA A 52 8.42 -13.89 21.72
CA ALA A 52 8.02 -14.68 20.55
C ALA A 52 9.04 -14.68 19.37
N ASN A 53 10.23 -14.12 19.55
CA ASN A 53 11.25 -14.04 18.50
C ASN A 53 12.27 -15.20 18.52
N GLY A 54 11.81 -16.40 18.89
CA GLY A 54 12.66 -17.60 18.92
C GLY A 54 13.20 -17.97 17.54
N SER A 55 12.39 -17.77 16.50
CA SER A 55 12.70 -18.04 15.08
C SER A 55 13.48 -16.92 14.37
N ASP A 56 13.74 -15.80 15.07
CA ASP A 56 14.31 -14.58 14.47
C ASP A 56 13.46 -13.97 13.33
N GLN A 57 12.16 -14.30 13.24
CA GLN A 57 11.27 -13.80 12.19
C GLN A 57 10.49 -12.54 12.58
N VAL A 58 10.41 -12.18 13.87
CA VAL A 58 9.65 -11.01 14.30
C VAL A 58 10.25 -9.76 13.67
N GLY A 59 9.42 -9.01 12.95
CA GLY A 59 9.80 -7.80 12.25
C GLY A 59 10.45 -8.04 10.88
N ARG A 60 10.75 -9.27 10.46
CA ARG A 60 11.33 -9.57 9.13
C ARG A 60 10.27 -9.89 8.08
N ASN A 61 10.70 -9.93 6.82
CA ASN A 61 9.84 -10.19 5.66
C ASN A 61 8.72 -9.16 5.54
N LEU A 62 9.04 -7.90 5.89
CA LEU A 62 8.11 -6.80 5.70
C LEU A 62 7.79 -6.69 4.21
N MET A 63 6.51 -6.79 3.88
CA MET A 63 6.01 -6.71 2.52
C MET A 63 5.13 -5.47 2.39
N LYS A 64 5.39 -4.70 1.33
CA LYS A 64 4.55 -3.59 0.89
C LYS A 64 4.26 -3.82 -0.59
N PRO A 65 3.01 -4.16 -0.96
CA PRO A 65 2.61 -4.26 -2.35
C PRO A 65 2.97 -3.00 -3.13
N GLN A 66 3.39 -3.16 -4.37
CA GLN A 66 3.64 -2.00 -5.22
C GLN A 66 2.30 -1.47 -5.72
N LEU A 67 2.12 -0.15 -5.65
CA LEU A 67 0.89 0.52 -6.03
C LEU A 67 1.20 1.64 -7.02
N THR A 68 0.50 1.64 -8.15
CA THR A 68 0.51 2.75 -9.11
C THR A 68 -0.91 3.20 -9.39
N SER A 69 -1.18 4.49 -9.21
CA SER A 69 -2.41 5.09 -9.68
C SER A 69 -2.27 5.42 -11.17
N ILE A 70 -3.33 5.18 -11.94
CA ILE A 70 -3.39 5.43 -13.38
C ILE A 70 -4.70 6.15 -13.66
N LEU A 71 -4.63 7.29 -14.34
CA LEU A 71 -5.79 8.12 -14.64
C LEU A 71 -6.27 7.91 -16.08
N GLN A 72 -7.58 7.73 -16.24
CA GLN A 72 -8.28 7.70 -17.52
C GLN A 72 -9.28 8.86 -17.61
N LEU A 73 -9.46 9.45 -18.79
CA LEU A 73 -10.44 10.51 -18.98
C LEU A 73 -11.85 9.94 -19.21
N ALA A 74 -12.83 10.48 -18.49
CA ALA A 74 -14.23 10.17 -18.67
C ALA A 74 -14.86 11.08 -19.75
N ALA A 75 -15.81 10.53 -20.52
CA ALA A 75 -16.52 11.29 -21.55
C ALA A 75 -17.50 12.31 -20.94
N ALA A 76 -18.23 11.88 -19.91
CA ALA A 76 -19.15 12.70 -19.15
C ALA A 76 -18.58 13.06 -17.77
N PRO A 77 -19.01 14.19 -17.19
CA PRO A 77 -18.73 14.50 -15.79
C PRO A 77 -19.24 13.39 -14.86
N ASN A 78 -18.51 13.16 -13.78
CA ASN A 78 -18.82 12.31 -12.65
C ASN A 78 -18.62 13.11 -11.35
N SER A 79 -19.07 12.57 -10.22
CA SER A 79 -19.02 13.25 -8.93
C SER A 79 -17.60 13.48 -8.39
N GLY A 80 -16.57 12.86 -8.99
CA GLY A 80 -15.22 12.76 -8.44
C GLY A 80 -15.15 12.02 -7.10
N ARG A 81 -16.28 11.43 -6.67
CA ARG A 81 -16.53 10.82 -5.35
C ARG A 81 -17.33 9.54 -5.55
N TYR A 82 -16.64 8.43 -5.67
CA TYR A 82 -17.22 7.10 -5.84
C TYR A 82 -16.42 6.08 -5.06
N HIS A 83 -17.06 4.98 -4.65
CA HIS A 83 -16.38 3.92 -3.92
C HIS A 83 -15.53 3.05 -4.84
N ARG A 84 -14.54 2.38 -4.26
CA ARG A 84 -13.85 1.25 -4.91
C ARG A 84 -14.89 0.17 -5.18
N SER A 85 -15.17 -0.09 -6.45
CA SER A 85 -16.33 -0.89 -6.84
C SER A 85 -15.99 -2.01 -7.82
N TYR A 86 -14.92 -1.84 -8.61
CA TYR A 86 -14.54 -2.80 -9.66
C TYR A 86 -13.10 -3.24 -9.50
N GLY A 87 -12.85 -4.51 -9.74
CA GLY A 87 -11.51 -5.08 -9.74
C GLY A 87 -11.37 -6.21 -10.77
N VAL A 88 -10.16 -6.34 -11.33
CA VAL A 88 -9.77 -7.33 -12.34
C VAL A 88 -8.58 -8.10 -11.78
N ASN A 89 -8.71 -9.42 -11.70
CA ASN A 89 -7.70 -10.32 -11.15
C ASN A 89 -7.03 -11.19 -12.22
N ASP A 90 -7.49 -11.13 -13.47
CA ASP A 90 -7.07 -12.00 -14.58
C ASP A 90 -5.54 -11.99 -14.79
N TYR A 91 -4.87 -10.89 -14.43
CA TYR A 91 -3.42 -10.74 -14.53
C TYR A 91 -2.62 -11.54 -13.47
N TYR A 92 -3.26 -12.14 -12.45
CA TYR A 92 -2.59 -13.08 -11.56
C TYR A 92 -2.23 -14.40 -12.24
N TRP A 93 -2.87 -14.74 -13.35
CA TRP A 93 -2.57 -15.96 -14.11
C TRP A 93 -1.54 -15.75 -15.22
N GLY A 94 -0.85 -14.60 -15.21
CA GLY A 94 0.05 -14.17 -16.28
C GLY A 94 -0.66 -13.33 -17.33
N ASP A 95 0.02 -13.10 -18.45
CA ASP A 95 -0.48 -12.32 -19.58
C ASP A 95 0.30 -12.71 -20.85
N LYS A 96 0.08 -12.01 -21.97
CA LYS A 96 0.84 -12.20 -23.21
C LYS A 96 2.35 -12.25 -22.93
N ASN A 97 2.95 -13.40 -23.23
CA ASN A 97 4.38 -13.67 -23.14
C ASN A 97 4.96 -13.71 -21.71
N VAL A 98 4.11 -13.79 -20.66
CA VAL A 98 4.57 -13.98 -19.27
C VAL A 98 3.67 -14.96 -18.52
N SER A 99 4.29 -15.86 -17.76
CA SER A 99 3.60 -16.94 -17.03
C SER A 99 3.55 -16.73 -15.52
N PHE A 100 4.13 -15.65 -15.00
CA PHE A 100 4.13 -15.32 -13.58
C PHE A 100 3.04 -14.28 -13.25
N PRO A 101 2.54 -14.23 -12.00
CA PRO A 101 1.48 -13.30 -11.60
C PRO A 101 1.94 -11.85 -11.72
N LEU A 102 1.14 -11.02 -12.38
CA LEU A 102 1.38 -9.58 -12.51
C LEU A 102 0.67 -8.79 -11.41
N GLY A 103 -0.57 -9.14 -11.07
CA GLY A 103 -1.29 -8.57 -9.93
C GLY A 103 -2.76 -8.22 -10.20
N HIS A 104 -3.24 -7.20 -9.51
CA HIS A 104 -4.63 -6.77 -9.46
C HIS A 104 -4.81 -5.36 -10.02
N ILE A 105 -5.91 -5.14 -10.75
CA ILE A 105 -6.37 -3.81 -11.10
C ILE A 105 -7.64 -3.51 -10.30
N GLN A 106 -7.73 -2.35 -9.65
CA GLN A 106 -8.94 -1.90 -8.96
C GLN A 106 -9.30 -0.46 -9.35
N SER A 107 -10.57 -0.10 -9.40
CA SER A 107 -10.94 1.31 -9.34
C SER A 107 -10.50 1.92 -8.00
N CYS A 108 -9.81 3.07 -7.99
CA CYS A 108 -9.34 3.73 -6.75
C CYS A 108 -10.46 4.29 -5.88
N GLY A 109 -11.65 4.46 -6.47
CA GLY A 109 -12.64 5.39 -5.96
C GLY A 109 -12.39 6.80 -6.51
N GLY A 110 -13.16 7.76 -6.01
CA GLY A 110 -13.07 9.14 -6.43
C GLY A 110 -11.67 9.72 -6.22
N VAL A 111 -11.13 10.39 -7.25
CA VAL A 111 -9.81 11.06 -7.23
C VAL A 111 -9.64 12.00 -6.03
N LEU A 112 -10.74 12.62 -5.56
CA LEU A 112 -10.76 13.54 -4.42
C LEU A 112 -10.92 12.85 -3.05
N GLN A 113 -11.25 11.56 -3.01
CA GLN A 113 -11.45 10.81 -1.77
C GLN A 113 -10.26 9.91 -1.42
N ASP A 114 -9.47 9.49 -2.41
CA ASP A 114 -8.37 8.59 -2.15
C ASP A 114 -7.14 9.36 -1.63
N ALA A 115 -6.92 9.30 -0.31
CA ALA A 115 -5.75 9.90 0.34
C ALA A 115 -4.43 9.41 -0.27
N LEU A 116 -4.40 8.17 -0.77
CA LEU A 116 -3.27 7.62 -1.52
C LEU A 116 -3.06 8.36 -2.83
N PHE A 117 -4.13 8.71 -3.56
CA PHE A 117 -4.00 9.51 -4.77
C PHE A 117 -3.48 10.90 -4.45
N ALA A 118 -3.90 11.53 -3.33
CA ALA A 118 -3.38 12.83 -2.91
C ALA A 118 -1.86 12.81 -2.60
N GLU A 119 -1.34 11.68 -2.10
CA GLU A 119 0.09 11.49 -1.79
C GLU A 119 0.92 10.95 -2.98
N SER A 120 0.29 10.27 -3.95
CA SER A 120 0.92 9.69 -5.14
C SER A 120 1.22 10.59 -6.36
N PRO A 121 0.96 11.91 -6.44
CA PRO A 121 1.24 12.67 -7.66
C PRO A 121 2.50 13.56 -7.55
N PRO A 122 3.72 13.05 -7.78
CA PRO A 122 4.88 13.92 -8.02
C PRO A 122 4.76 14.70 -9.34
N VAL A 123 4.25 14.06 -10.40
CA VAL A 123 4.14 14.68 -11.74
C VAL A 123 2.99 15.69 -11.79
N LEU A 124 1.90 15.41 -11.07
CA LEU A 124 0.84 16.38 -10.88
C LEU A 124 1.27 17.46 -9.87
N SER A 125 2.16 17.22 -8.88
CA SER A 125 2.56 18.26 -7.90
C SER A 125 3.12 19.56 -8.50
N LEU A 126 3.81 19.50 -9.64
CA LEU A 126 4.33 20.69 -10.34
C LEU A 126 3.22 21.42 -11.10
N VAL A 127 2.26 20.68 -11.66
CA VAL A 127 1.11 21.24 -12.38
C VAL A 127 0.02 21.70 -11.41
N THR A 128 -0.21 21.00 -10.30
CA THR A 128 -1.20 21.30 -9.26
C THR A 128 -0.77 22.43 -8.33
N LYS A 129 0.53 22.68 -8.15
CA LYS A 129 1.01 23.92 -7.51
C LYS A 129 0.71 25.18 -8.34
N LEU A 130 0.52 25.03 -9.64
CA LEU A 130 0.23 26.12 -10.58
C LEU A 130 -1.25 26.19 -11.00
N MET A 131 -2.04 25.13 -10.79
CA MET A 131 -3.47 25.10 -11.09
C MET A 131 -4.29 25.52 -9.86
N PRO A 132 -5.21 26.48 -9.98
CA PRO A 132 -6.15 26.79 -8.91
C PRO A 132 -7.03 25.57 -8.57
N ASN A 133 -7.54 25.50 -7.34
CA ASN A 133 -8.35 24.37 -6.82
C ASN A 133 -9.47 23.90 -7.78
N PHE A 134 -10.03 24.81 -8.57
CA PHE A 134 -11.04 24.51 -9.59
C PHE A 134 -10.57 23.50 -10.66
N GLY A 135 -9.31 23.57 -11.10
CA GLY A 135 -8.77 22.68 -12.14
C GLY A 135 -8.57 21.23 -11.66
N LEU A 136 -8.31 21.05 -10.37
CA LEU A 136 -8.21 19.72 -9.74
C LEU A 136 -9.58 19.05 -9.62
N GLU A 137 -10.60 19.80 -9.22
CA GLU A 137 -11.98 19.32 -9.17
C GLU A 137 -12.51 19.00 -10.57
N GLU A 138 -12.19 19.83 -11.57
CA GLU A 138 -12.58 19.56 -12.95
C GLU A 138 -11.94 18.28 -13.49
N LEU A 139 -10.63 18.10 -13.28
CA LEU A 139 -9.92 16.87 -13.66
C LEU A 139 -10.48 15.65 -12.92
N ALA A 140 -10.74 15.75 -11.62
CA ALA A 140 -11.34 14.68 -10.83
C ALA A 140 -12.75 14.32 -11.31
N SER A 141 -13.57 15.32 -11.61
CA SER A 141 -14.94 15.14 -12.11
C SER A 141 -14.98 14.57 -13.52
N ARG A 142 -13.86 14.55 -14.27
CA ARG A 142 -13.79 14.02 -15.62
C ARG A 142 -12.79 12.89 -15.77
N SER A 143 -12.55 12.15 -14.69
CA SER A 143 -11.62 11.03 -14.72
C SER A 143 -12.09 9.80 -13.95
N VAL A 144 -11.53 8.66 -14.36
CA VAL A 144 -11.59 7.39 -13.66
C VAL A 144 -10.17 7.06 -13.21
N ALA A 145 -10.00 6.75 -11.93
CA ALA A 145 -8.72 6.36 -11.36
C ALA A 145 -8.65 4.85 -11.13
N TRP A 146 -7.51 4.26 -11.51
CA TRP A 146 -7.22 2.84 -11.41
C TRP A 146 -5.96 2.59 -10.58
N TRP A 147 -6.03 1.69 -9.62
CA TRP A 147 -4.88 1.12 -8.92
C TRP A 147 -4.41 -0.11 -9.65
N ALA A 148 -3.16 -0.09 -10.11
CA ALA A 148 -2.40 -1.30 -10.38
C ALA A 148 -1.67 -1.69 -9.10
N MET A 149 -1.90 -2.92 -8.63
CA MET A 149 -1.34 -3.46 -7.41
C MET A 149 -0.62 -4.77 -7.71
N SER A 150 0.68 -4.87 -7.41
CA SER A 150 1.44 -6.11 -7.56
C SER A 150 1.98 -6.59 -6.22
N GLU A 151 2.10 -7.92 -6.13
CA GLU A 151 2.65 -8.58 -4.95
C GLU A 151 4.15 -8.40 -4.86
N VAL A 152 4.69 -8.52 -3.65
CA VAL A 152 6.13 -8.53 -3.41
C VAL A 152 6.52 -9.84 -2.74
N LEU A 153 7.78 -10.20 -2.89
CA LEU A 153 8.32 -11.42 -2.27
C LEU A 153 8.81 -11.12 -0.84
N PRO A 154 8.72 -12.11 0.08
CA PRO A 154 9.33 -11.96 1.38
C PRO A 154 10.85 -11.83 1.23
N ASP A 155 11.42 -10.81 1.87
CA ASP A 155 12.87 -10.62 1.98
C ASP A 155 13.24 -10.47 3.46
N THR A 156 14.16 -11.29 3.94
CA THR A 156 14.61 -11.28 5.33
C THR A 156 15.36 -9.99 5.71
N HIS A 157 15.83 -9.22 4.72
CA HIS A 157 16.40 -7.88 4.90
C HIS A 157 15.33 -6.79 4.98
N ASN A 158 14.13 -7.02 4.44
CA ASN A 158 13.01 -6.12 4.63
C ASN A 158 12.47 -6.32 6.05
N LYS A 159 12.79 -5.38 6.94
CA LYS A 159 12.54 -5.57 8.36
C LYS A 159 12.31 -4.29 9.14
N VAL A 160 11.49 -4.43 10.17
CA VAL A 160 11.38 -3.52 11.31
C VAL A 160 12.31 -4.05 12.40
N TYR A 161 13.19 -3.19 12.92
CA TYR A 161 14.15 -3.58 13.95
C TYR A 161 14.47 -2.42 14.88
N LEU A 162 15.06 -2.74 16.03
CA LEU A 162 15.50 -1.76 17.01
C LEU A 162 17.00 -1.50 16.86
N GLN A 163 17.39 -0.23 16.94
CA GLN A 163 18.77 0.20 17.08
C GLN A 163 18.87 1.06 18.34
N GLY A 164 19.20 0.42 19.47
CA GLY A 164 18.96 1.02 20.79
C GLY A 164 17.46 1.29 20.97
N ASP A 165 17.11 2.50 21.40
CA ASP A 165 15.71 2.90 21.55
C ASP A 165 15.04 3.35 20.25
N GLN A 166 15.76 3.40 19.13
CA GLN A 166 15.21 3.86 17.86
C GLN A 166 14.59 2.70 17.08
N LEU A 167 13.33 2.90 16.66
CA LEU A 167 12.69 2.03 15.69
C LEU A 167 13.20 2.35 14.29
N ARG A 168 13.70 1.34 13.59
CA ARG A 168 14.24 1.45 12.23
C ARG A 168 13.47 0.54 11.29
N ILE A 169 13.30 0.98 10.06
CA ILE A 169 12.71 0.20 8.98
C ILE A 169 13.74 0.13 7.86
N ASN A 170 14.06 -1.09 7.42
CA ASN A 170 14.78 -1.33 6.19
C ASN A 170 13.81 -1.91 5.17
N TYR A 171 13.77 -1.35 3.97
CA TYR A 171 12.92 -1.83 2.89
C TYR A 171 13.63 -1.73 1.54
N ILE A 172 13.78 -2.87 0.89
CA ILE A 172 14.36 -3.06 -0.42
C ILE A 172 13.22 -3.46 -1.35
N PRO A 173 12.82 -2.59 -2.31
CA PRO A 173 11.76 -2.93 -3.26
C PRO A 173 12.19 -4.10 -4.16
N ASN A 174 11.31 -5.10 -4.30
CA ASN A 174 11.51 -6.26 -5.17
C ASN A 174 10.28 -6.45 -6.08
N ASN A 175 10.33 -7.45 -6.97
CA ASN A 175 9.27 -7.79 -7.93
C ASN A 175 8.81 -6.66 -8.90
N ARG A 176 9.69 -5.69 -9.16
CA ARG A 176 9.38 -4.50 -9.97
C ARG A 176 8.96 -4.83 -11.41
N GLU A 177 9.55 -5.86 -12.00
CA GLU A 177 9.22 -6.25 -13.38
C GLU A 177 7.74 -6.62 -13.53
N ALA A 178 7.18 -7.39 -12.58
CA ALA A 178 5.78 -7.78 -12.62
C ALA A 178 4.87 -6.55 -12.53
N HIS A 179 5.23 -5.59 -11.67
CA HIS A 179 4.50 -4.34 -11.53
C HIS A 179 4.52 -3.49 -12.80
N ASP A 180 5.71 -3.28 -13.38
CA ASP A 180 5.85 -2.50 -14.60
C ASP A 180 5.04 -3.11 -15.74
N ARG A 181 5.11 -4.44 -15.90
CA ARG A 181 4.32 -5.17 -16.89
C ARG A 181 2.81 -5.02 -16.66
N LEU A 182 2.33 -5.11 -15.41
CA LEU A 182 0.93 -4.87 -15.07
C LEU A 182 0.48 -3.46 -15.49
N VAL A 183 1.27 -2.44 -15.15
CA VAL A 183 0.98 -1.04 -15.46
C VAL A 183 0.90 -0.82 -16.97
N TYR A 184 1.89 -1.31 -17.74
CA TYR A 184 1.88 -1.17 -19.20
C TYR A 184 0.73 -1.94 -19.83
N ARG A 185 0.45 -3.16 -19.34
CA ARG A 185 -0.65 -3.97 -19.86
C ARG A 185 -2.01 -3.33 -19.62
N TRP A 186 -2.18 -2.70 -18.45
CA TRP A 186 -3.39 -1.95 -18.16
C TRP A 186 -3.54 -0.75 -19.09
N ILE A 187 -2.47 0.02 -19.34
CA ILE A 187 -2.51 1.14 -20.29
C ILE A 187 -2.90 0.68 -21.70
N ASP A 188 -2.37 -0.46 -22.16
CA ASP A 188 -2.78 -1.02 -23.46
C ASP A 188 -4.26 -1.40 -23.48
N THR A 189 -4.78 -1.88 -22.35
CA THR A 189 -6.21 -2.19 -22.19
C THR A 189 -7.05 -0.91 -22.22
N LEU A 190 -6.65 0.15 -21.52
CA LEU A 190 -7.33 1.45 -21.56
C LEU A 190 -7.37 2.02 -22.98
N LYS A 191 -6.25 1.97 -23.71
CA LYS A 191 -6.18 2.41 -25.11
C LYS A 191 -7.09 1.60 -26.03
N ALA A 192 -7.17 0.28 -25.83
CA ALA A 192 -8.06 -0.57 -26.61
C ALA A 192 -9.54 -0.23 -26.35
N VAL A 193 -9.91 0.02 -25.09
CA VAL A 193 -11.26 0.47 -24.72
C VAL A 193 -11.59 1.84 -25.31
N GLU A 194 -10.64 2.78 -25.28
CA GLU A 194 -10.81 4.12 -25.87
C GLU A 194 -10.92 4.12 -27.40
N ALA A 195 -10.33 3.13 -28.06
CA ALA A 195 -10.38 2.97 -29.52
C ALA A 195 -11.62 2.19 -30.00
N ASP A 196 -12.36 1.53 -29.10
CA ASP A 196 -13.57 0.79 -29.45
C ASP A 196 -14.69 1.77 -29.85
N PRO A 197 -15.21 1.71 -31.09
CA PRO A 197 -16.25 2.62 -31.56
C PRO A 197 -17.56 2.53 -30.77
N ASN A 198 -17.80 1.45 -30.02
CA ASN A 198 -18.99 1.29 -29.18
C ASN A 198 -18.79 1.86 -27.76
N THR A 199 -17.55 2.22 -27.39
CA THR A 199 -17.27 2.79 -26.09
C THR A 199 -17.45 4.30 -26.12
N HIS A 200 -18.46 4.79 -25.39
CA HIS A 200 -18.80 6.22 -25.35
C HIS A 200 -18.61 6.87 -23.99
N VAL A 201 -18.13 6.11 -22.99
CA VAL A 201 -18.05 6.55 -21.58
C VAL A 201 -16.68 7.08 -21.17
N VAL A 202 -15.65 6.87 -22.00
CA VAL A 202 -14.28 7.37 -21.80
C VAL A 202 -13.79 8.13 -23.03
N ARG A 203 -12.72 8.91 -22.90
CA ARG A 203 -12.11 9.68 -24.00
C ARG A 203 -10.71 9.16 -24.30
N SER A 204 -10.36 9.14 -25.58
CA SER A 204 -8.97 8.94 -25.97
C SER A 204 -8.08 10.05 -25.42
N ALA A 205 -6.95 9.65 -24.85
CA ALA A 205 -5.92 10.55 -24.36
C ALA A 205 -4.56 10.17 -24.96
N PRO A 206 -3.67 11.15 -25.25
CA PRO A 206 -2.33 10.86 -25.73
C PRO A 206 -1.49 10.11 -24.68
N THR A 207 -1.80 10.31 -23.40
CA THR A 207 -1.13 9.65 -22.26
C THR A 207 -2.12 9.40 -21.13
N HIS A 208 -1.80 8.41 -20.30
CA HIS A 208 -2.49 8.11 -19.03
C HIS A 208 -1.57 8.52 -17.88
N PRO A 209 -1.82 9.66 -17.21
CA PRO A 209 -1.04 10.08 -16.05
C PRO A 209 -0.99 8.99 -15.00
N ARG A 210 0.20 8.74 -14.42
CA ARG A 210 0.41 7.70 -13.42
C ARG A 210 1.43 8.09 -12.37
N GLY A 211 1.29 7.56 -11.16
CA GLY A 211 2.20 7.81 -10.04
C GLY A 211 2.26 6.62 -9.09
N GLU A 212 3.47 6.28 -8.63
CA GLU A 212 3.65 5.28 -7.58
C GLU A 212 3.25 5.85 -6.21
N ALA A 213 2.58 5.04 -5.40
CA ALA A 213 2.23 5.46 -4.04
C ALA A 213 3.47 5.50 -3.14
N PRO A 214 3.66 6.57 -2.34
CA PRO A 214 4.82 6.68 -1.49
C PRO A 214 4.83 5.62 -0.39
N ILE A 215 5.98 5.46 0.26
CA ILE A 215 6.19 4.46 1.31
C ILE A 215 5.25 4.72 2.51
N SER A 216 5.01 5.99 2.85
CA SER A 216 4.21 6.45 4.00
C SER A 216 2.76 5.96 4.04
N VAL A 217 2.18 5.61 2.90
CA VAL A 217 0.72 5.45 2.78
C VAL A 217 0.25 3.99 2.91
N MET A 218 1.18 3.05 3.09
CA MET A 218 0.88 1.63 3.22
C MET A 218 1.33 1.15 4.59
N GLY A 219 0.45 1.30 5.58
CA GLY A 219 0.64 0.93 6.96
C GLY A 219 -0.67 0.55 7.62
#